data_AF-X0YN54-F1
#
_entry.id   AF-X0YN54-F1
#
_cell.length_a   1.000
_cell.length_b   1.000
_cell.length_c   1.000
_cell.angle_alpha   90.00
_cell.angle_beta   90.00
_cell.angle_gamma   90.00
#
_symmetry.space_group_name_H-M   'P 1'
#
loop_
_entity.id
_entity.type
_entity.pdbx_description
1 polymer ?
#
loop_
_entity_poly.entity_id
_entity_poly.type
_entity_poly.pdbx_seq_one_letter_code
_entity_poly.pdbx_strand_id
1 'polypeptide(L)' 'MKYLQTTPETRQIKLDIKDKKILALLSVNCRIPLTQLSKKVALSRDAVNYRIKNY' A
#
# COMPACT_ATOMS: atom_id res chain seq x y z
N MET A 1 37.54 9.63 4.24
CA MET A 1 36.32 9.13 3.58
C MET A 1 35.10 9.78 4.21
N LYS A 2 34.40 10.67 3.49
CA LYS A 2 33.11 11.22 3.94
C LYS A 2 32.00 10.37 3.33
N TYR A 3 31.32 9.57 4.15
CA TYR A 3 30.04 8.99 3.77
C TYR A 3 29.02 10.12 3.83
N LEU A 4 28.82 10.81 2.71
CA LEU A 4 27.69 11.70 2.52
C LEU A 4 26.43 10.86 2.65
N GLN A 5 25.73 11.02 3.76
CA GLN A 5 24.38 10.52 3.98
C GLN A 5 23.49 11.20 2.94
N THR A 6 23.24 10.54 1.83
CA THR A 6 22.14 10.89 0.94
C THR A 6 20.86 10.43 1.63
N THR A 7 20.31 11.28 2.51
CA THR A 7 18.93 11.12 2.98
C THR A 7 18.03 11.20 1.75
N PRO A 8 17.32 10.13 1.35
CA PRO A 8 16.41 10.22 0.23
C PRO A 8 15.30 11.18 0.64
N GLU A 9 15.11 12.21 -0.17
CA GLU A 9 14.05 13.20 -0.03
C GLU A 9 12.73 12.45 0.05
N THR A 10 12.08 12.46 1.22
CA THR A 10 10.86 11.69 1.47
C THR A 10 9.74 12.29 0.63
N ARG A 11 9.48 11.69 -0.53
CA ARG A 11 8.32 11.99 -1.37
C ARG A 11 7.08 11.72 -0.52
N GLN A 12 6.38 12.76 -0.09
CA GLN A 12 5.19 12.61 0.73
C GLN A 12 4.06 12.01 -0.12
N ILE A 13 3.85 10.70 0.02
CA ILE A 13 2.72 10.01 -0.61
C ILE A 13 1.49 10.25 0.27
N LYS A 14 0.45 10.88 -0.29
CA LYS A 14 -0.82 11.06 0.41
C LYS A 14 -1.54 9.71 0.45
N LEU A 15 -1.39 8.99 1.56
CA LEU A 15 -2.03 7.71 1.80
C LEU A 15 -3.39 7.90 2.49
N ASP A 16 -4.45 7.40 1.87
CA ASP A 16 -5.78 7.39 2.47
C ASP A 16 -5.86 6.32 3.58
N ILE A 17 -6.89 6.41 4.43
CA ILE A 17 -7.17 5.44 5.50
C ILE A 17 -7.37 4.03 4.91
N LYS A 18 -8.00 3.96 3.73
CA LYS A 18 -8.19 2.68 3.02
C LYS A 18 -6.87 2.11 2.51
N ASP A 19 -5.97 2.93 2.00
CA ASP A 19 -4.65 2.49 1.54
C ASP A 19 -3.79 1.98 2.69
N LYS A 20 -3.83 2.67 3.84
CA LYS A 20 -3.18 2.19 5.07
C LYS A 20 -3.70 0.81 5.49
N LYS A 21 -5.03 0.58 5.38
CA LYS A 21 -5.62 -0.75 5.64
C LYS A 21 -5.16 -1.81 4.63
N ILE A 22 -5.08 -1.47 3.34
CA ILE A 22 -4.57 -2.39 2.31
C ILE A 22 -3.14 -2.80 2.65
N LEU A 23 -2.26 -1.83 2.93
CA LEU A 23 -0.87 -2.09 3.30
C LEU A 23 -0.74 -2.92 4.59
N ALA A 24 -1.54 -2.61 5.61
CA ALA A 24 -1.54 -3.39 6.86
C ALA A 24 -1.93 -4.85 6.62
N LEU A 25 -2.96 -5.10 5.81
CA LEU A 25 -3.39 -6.46 5.46
C LEU A 25 -2.35 -7.20 4.61
N LEU A 26 -1.74 -6.53 3.64
CA LEU A 26 -0.67 -7.10 2.80
C LEU A 26 0.60 -7.37 3.61
N SER A 27 0.93 -6.51 4.58
CA SER A 27 2.05 -6.71 5.49
C SER A 27 1.87 -7.94 6.38
N VAL A 28 0.62 -8.28 6.74
CA VAL A 28 0.31 -9.49 7.50
C VAL A 28 0.27 -10.72 6.59
N ASN A 29 -0.33 -10.60 5.41
CA ASN A 29 -0.41 -11.70 4.45
C ASN A 29 -0.40 -11.17 3.00
N CYS A 30 0.76 -11.23 2.37
CA CYS A 30 0.96 -10.78 1.00
C CYS A 30 0.25 -11.66 -0.05
N ARG A 31 -0.02 -12.94 0.26
CA ARG A 31 -0.71 -13.87 -0.65
C ARG A 31 -2.24 -13.85 -0.52
N ILE A 32 -2.79 -12.89 0.23
CA ILE A 32 -4.24 -12.78 0.40
C ILE A 32 -4.91 -12.50 -0.96
N PRO A 33 -5.97 -13.25 -1.33
CA PRO A 33 -6.66 -13.02 -2.59
C PRO A 33 -7.39 -11.68 -2.59
N LEU A 34 -7.37 -10.97 -3.72
CA LEU A 34 -7.96 -9.64 -3.87
C LEU A 34 -9.45 -9.60 -3.50
N THR A 35 -10.18 -10.70 -3.71
CA THR A 35 -11.60 -10.84 -3.33
C THR A 35 -11.83 -10.84 -1.82
N GLN A 36 -10.90 -11.39 -1.03
CA GLN A 36 -10.96 -11.30 0.43
C GLN A 36 -10.47 -9.94 0.92
N LEU A 37 -9.42 -9.39 0.29
CA LEU A 37 -8.88 -8.09 0.66
C LEU A 37 -9.90 -6.97 0.39
N SER A 38 -10.64 -7.05 -0.72
CA SER A 38 -11.70 -6.09 -1.07
C SER A 38 -12.85 -6.09 -0.06
N LYS A 39 -13.26 -7.27 0.44
CA LYS A 39 -14.25 -7.40 1.51
C LYS A 39 -13.79 -6.77 2.82
N LYS A 40 -12.53 -6.96 3.20
CA LYS A 40 -11.95 -6.41 4.45
C LYS A 40 -11.78 -4.89 4.41
N VAL A 41 -11.51 -4.32 3.23
CA VAL A 41 -11.29 -2.87 3.05
C VAL A 41 -12.58 -2.13 2.65
N ALA A 42 -13.69 -2.86 2.42
CA ALA A 42 -14.96 -2.33 1.91
C ALA A 42 -14.74 -1.50 0.63
N LEU A 43 -14.09 -2.12 -0.35
CA LEU A 43 -13.87 -1.59 -1.69
C LEU A 43 -14.19 -2.67 -2.72
N SER A 44 -14.45 -2.25 -3.96
CA SER A 44 -14.53 -3.18 -5.09
C SER A 44 -13.17 -3.81 -5.36
N ARG A 45 -13.16 -5.04 -5.87
CA ARG A 45 -11.93 -5.76 -6.26
C ARG A 45 -11.08 -4.92 -7.22
N ASP A 46 -11.71 -4.28 -8.21
CA ASP A 46 -11.02 -3.44 -9.19
C ASP A 46 -10.40 -2.19 -8.57
N ALA A 47 -11.08 -1.55 -7.61
CA ALA A 47 -10.57 -0.38 -6.92
C ALA A 47 -9.33 -0.71 -6.07
N VAL A 48 -9.32 -1.87 -5.42
CA VAL A 48 -8.15 -2.39 -4.71
C VAL A 48 -7.01 -2.70 -5.67
N ASN A 49 -7.30 -3.39 -6.77
CA ASN A 49 -6.30 -3.74 -7.79
C ASN A 49 -5.67 -2.50 -8.43
N TYR A 50 -6.49 -1.48 -8.73
CA TYR A 50 -6.04 -0.20 -9.24
C TYR A 50 -5.08 0.50 -8.27
N ARG A 51 -5.45 0.56 -6.98
CA ARG A 51 -4.60 1.15 -5.93
C ARG A 51 -3.26 0.40 -5.81
N ILE A 52 -3.27 -0.93 -5.79
CA ILE A 52 -2.02 -1.72 -5.70
C ILE A 52 -1.13 -1.53 -6.93
N LYS A 53 -1.71 -1.37 -8.12
CA LYS A 53 -0.96 -1.24 -9.38
C LYS A 53 -0.43 0.18 -9.63
N ASN A 54 -1.11 1.20 -9.10
CA ASN A 54 -0.85 2.61 -9.43
C ASN A 54 0.02 3.34 -8.39
N TYR A 55 0.42 2.67 -7.30
CA TYR A 55 1.39 3.15 -6.32
C TYR A 55 2.67 2.32 -6.40
#